data_AF-A0A8T0FFU8-F1
#
_entry.id   AF-A0A8T0FFU8-F1
#
_cell.length_a   1.000
_cell.length_b   1.000
_cell.length_c   1.000
_cell.angle_alpha   90.00
_cell.angle_beta   90.00
_cell.angle_gamma   90.00
#
_symmetry.space_group_name_H-M   'P 1'
#
loop_
_entity.id
_entity.type
_entity.pdbx_description
1 polymer ?
#
loop_
_entity_poly.entity_id
_entity_poly.type
_entity_poly.pdbx_seq_one_letter_code
_entity_poly.pdbx_strand_id
1 'polypeptide(L)'
;MWEAHNNEVWANKIENAAIEDQSIWQLTRSYTNNKLKMPPLRGINTIAYSDAEKAEEIAINLQDQFTPNKISDKSNDKIVRKIVRKFLKNKPTTTIDPCNPEEIIEAIKSTKKKKTPGEDGITNEMLTSPINWGG
;
A
#
# COMPACT_ATOMS: atom_id res chain seq x y z
N MET A 1 -22.46 12.99 -37.46
CA MET A 1 -21.74 11.77 -37.89
C MET A 1 -21.23 10.95 -36.71
N TRP A 2 -20.51 11.55 -35.74
CA TRP A 2 -20.01 10.83 -34.56
C TRP A 2 -21.11 10.25 -33.65
N GLU A 3 -22.17 11.01 -33.36
CA GLU A 3 -23.28 10.55 -32.51
C GLU A 3 -24.07 9.38 -33.14
N ALA A 4 -24.30 9.45 -34.45
CA ALA A 4 -24.98 8.39 -35.20
C ALA A 4 -24.17 7.08 -35.18
N HIS A 5 -22.85 7.18 -35.40
CA HIS A 5 -21.95 6.02 -35.32
C HIS A 5 -21.94 5.40 -33.91
N ASN A 6 -21.93 6.23 -32.87
CA ASN A 6 -21.95 5.74 -31.50
C ASN A 6 -23.27 5.03 -31.17
N ASN A 7 -24.40 5.59 -31.61
CA ASN A 7 -25.71 4.96 -31.43
C ASN A 7 -25.82 3.62 -32.14
N GLU A 8 -25.27 3.49 -33.35
CA GLU A 8 -25.26 2.25 -34.11
C GLU A 8 -24.39 1.16 -33.43
N VAL A 9 -23.23 1.54 -32.90
CA VAL A 9 -22.37 0.64 -32.13
C VAL A 9 -23.06 0.17 -30.84
N TRP A 10 -23.81 1.05 -30.18
CA TRP A 10 -24.57 0.70 -28.98
C TRP A 10 -25.76 -0.21 -29.29
N ALA A 11 -26.49 0.04 -30.37
CA ALA A 11 -27.59 -0.83 -30.82
C ALA A 11 -27.08 -2.24 -31.09
N ASN A 12 -25.99 -2.37 -31.86
CA ASN A 12 -25.37 -3.66 -32.14
C ASN A 12 -24.90 -4.40 -30.88
N LYS A 13 -24.37 -3.68 -29.88
CA LYS A 13 -23.96 -4.28 -28.59
C LYS A 13 -25.14 -4.81 -27.77
N ILE A 14 -26.30 -4.16 -27.85
CA ILE A 14 -27.51 -4.60 -27.16
C ILE A 14 -28.11 -5.81 -27.88
N GLU A 15 -28.18 -5.76 -29.21
CA GLU A 15 -28.77 -6.83 -30.04
C GLU A 15 -27.98 -8.15 -29.97
N ASN A 16 -26.65 -8.07 -29.86
CA ASN A 16 -25.79 -9.26 -29.82
C ASN A 16 -25.42 -9.70 -28.39
N ALA A 17 -26.06 -9.15 -27.37
CA ALA A 17 -25.76 -9.52 -25.99
C ALA A 17 -26.27 -10.93 -25.69
N ALA A 18 -25.37 -11.79 -25.20
CA ALA A 18 -25.61 -13.19 -24.90
C ALA A 18 -25.25 -13.55 -23.45
N ILE A 19 -25.78 -14.67 -22.96
CA ILE A 19 -25.49 -15.17 -21.60
C ILE A 19 -24.16 -15.92 -21.61
N GLU A 20 -23.87 -16.63 -22.70
CA GLU A 20 -22.75 -17.54 -22.88
C GLU A 20 -21.40 -16.81 -22.86
N ASP A 21 -21.34 -15.60 -23.39
CA ASP A 21 -20.13 -14.77 -23.48
C ASP A 21 -20.03 -13.71 -22.36
N GLN A 22 -20.97 -13.73 -21.40
CA GLN A 22 -21.08 -12.79 -20.29
C GLN A 22 -21.34 -11.32 -20.71
N SER A 23 -21.62 -11.05 -21.99
CA SER A 23 -21.84 -9.69 -22.49
C SER A 23 -23.07 -9.02 -21.85
N ILE A 24 -24.14 -9.79 -21.55
CA ILE A 24 -25.31 -9.29 -20.80
C ILE A 24 -24.91 -8.79 -19.40
N TRP A 25 -24.01 -9.48 -18.70
CA TRP A 25 -23.54 -9.07 -17.38
C TRP A 25 -22.68 -7.81 -17.47
N GLN A 26 -21.82 -7.71 -18.47
CA GLN A 26 -21.00 -6.51 -18.71
C GLN A 26 -21.86 -5.29 -19.07
N LEU A 27 -22.89 -5.47 -19.91
CA LEU A 27 -23.89 -4.44 -20.21
C LEU A 27 -24.59 -4.00 -18.94
N THR A 28 -25.19 -4.95 -18.22
CA THR A 28 -25.93 -4.68 -16.97
C THR A 28 -25.03 -3.95 -15.98
N ARG A 29 -23.79 -4.39 -15.80
CA ARG A 29 -22.79 -3.71 -14.96
C ARG A 29 -22.50 -2.30 -15.45
N SER A 30 -22.33 -2.06 -16.74
CA SER A 30 -22.08 -0.69 -17.25
C SER A 30 -23.22 0.29 -16.93
N TYR A 31 -24.47 -0.17 -16.95
CA TYR A 31 -25.66 0.64 -16.64
C TYR A 31 -25.93 0.76 -15.13
N THR A 32 -25.64 -0.29 -14.37
CA THR A 32 -25.91 -0.36 -12.91
C THR A 32 -24.72 0.02 -12.06
N ASN A 33 -23.53 0.12 -12.63
CA ASN A 33 -22.33 0.63 -11.96
C ASN A 33 -22.54 2.12 -11.72
N ASN A 34 -23.30 2.42 -10.68
CA ASN A 34 -23.29 3.69 -9.99
C ASN A 34 -21.84 3.93 -9.62
N LYS A 35 -21.14 4.72 -10.46
CA LYS A 35 -19.95 5.42 -10.03
C LYS A 35 -20.46 6.25 -8.86
N LEU A 36 -20.23 5.77 -7.64
CA LEU A 36 -20.49 6.54 -6.43
C LEU A 36 -19.78 7.86 -6.69
N LYS A 37 -20.58 8.88 -7.00
CA LYS A 37 -20.03 10.19 -7.31
C LYS A 37 -19.45 10.61 -5.97
N MET A 38 -18.13 10.57 -5.85
CA MET A 38 -17.49 10.94 -4.60
C MET A 38 -18.06 12.30 -4.22
N PRO A 39 -18.63 12.44 -3.02
CA PRO A 39 -19.13 13.73 -2.59
C PRO A 39 -17.95 14.72 -2.66
N PRO A 40 -18.23 15.98 -2.99
CA PRO A 40 -17.17 16.96 -3.10
C PRO A 40 -16.45 17.07 -1.74
N LEU A 41 -15.13 17.24 -1.77
CA LEU A 41 -14.33 17.33 -0.56
C LEU A 41 -14.80 18.53 0.26
N ARG A 42 -15.32 18.28 1.46
CA ARG A 42 -15.77 19.31 2.38
C ARG A 42 -14.63 19.65 3.32
N GLY A 43 -14.16 20.89 3.22
CA GLY A 43 -13.28 21.48 4.18
C GLY A 43 -14.00 21.96 5.43
N ILE A 44 -13.29 22.70 6.28
CA ILE A 44 -13.82 23.20 7.56
C ILE A 44 -15.01 24.14 7.37
N ASN A 45 -14.97 25.00 6.35
CA ASN A 45 -16.01 26.02 6.11
C ASN A 45 -16.58 26.01 4.68
N THR A 46 -15.91 25.37 3.73
CA THR A 46 -16.25 25.42 2.30
C THR A 46 -16.01 24.08 1.60
N ILE A 47 -16.64 23.90 0.45
CA ILE A 47 -16.32 22.79 -0.45
C ILE A 47 -15.04 23.14 -1.20
N ALA A 48 -14.06 22.24 -1.21
CA ALA A 48 -12.83 22.39 -2.00
C ALA A 48 -13.09 21.99 -3.45
N TYR A 49 -12.96 22.95 -4.37
CA TYR A 49 -13.25 22.76 -5.79
C TYR A 49 -11.97 22.60 -6.60
N SER A 50 -10.99 23.47 -6.37
CA SER A 50 -9.68 23.41 -7.02
C SER A 50 -8.77 22.37 -6.39
N ASP A 51 -7.75 21.93 -7.12
CA ASP A 51 -6.81 20.93 -6.59
C ASP A 51 -5.91 21.51 -5.49
N ALA A 52 -5.64 22.82 -5.53
CA ALA A 52 -4.93 23.53 -4.46
C ALA A 52 -5.75 23.54 -3.17
N GLU A 53 -7.02 23.94 -3.22
CA GLU A 53 -7.93 23.90 -2.06
C GLU A 53 -8.03 22.47 -1.49
N LYS A 54 -8.10 21.45 -2.35
CA LYS A 54 -8.14 20.05 -1.88
C LYS A 54 -6.86 19.66 -1.15
N ALA A 55 -5.70 20.05 -1.68
CA ALA A 55 -4.42 19.75 -1.04
C ALA A 55 -4.30 20.42 0.33
N GLU A 56 -4.75 21.67 0.45
CA GLU A 56 -4.78 22.41 1.71
C GLU A 56 -5.69 21.75 2.74
N GLU A 57 -6.93 21.39 2.37
CA GLU A 57 -7.87 20.72 3.28
C GLU A 57 -7.37 19.35 3.73
N ILE A 58 -6.71 18.60 2.85
CA ILE A 58 -6.06 17.34 3.21
C ILE A 58 -4.91 17.61 4.20
N ALA A 59 -4.07 18.61 3.94
CA ALA A 59 -2.95 18.95 4.82
C ALA A 59 -3.43 19.34 6.22
N ILE A 60 -4.48 20.15 6.33
CA ILE A 60 -5.09 20.56 7.60
C ILE A 60 -5.62 19.33 8.35
N ASN A 61 -6.38 18.47 7.70
CA ASN A 61 -6.93 17.27 8.33
C ASN A 61 -5.82 16.32 8.81
N LEU A 62 -4.77 16.12 8.01
CA LEU A 62 -3.62 15.30 8.41
C LEU A 62 -2.88 15.93 9.60
N GLN A 63 -2.70 17.24 9.62
CA GLN A 63 -2.09 17.93 10.75
C GLN A 63 -2.85 17.67 12.05
N ASP A 64 -4.18 17.78 12.02
CA ASP A 64 -5.03 17.51 13.19
C ASP A 64 -4.95 16.05 13.62
N GLN A 65 -5.00 15.10 12.68
CA GLN A 65 -4.92 13.66 12.98
C GLN A 65 -3.57 13.24 13.57
N PHE A 66 -2.48 13.85 13.12
CA PHE A 66 -1.13 13.58 13.62
C PHE A 66 -0.74 14.44 14.81
N THR A 67 -1.67 15.25 15.34
CA THR A 67 -1.44 15.97 16.59
C THR A 67 -1.51 14.98 17.76
N PRO A 68 -0.49 14.92 18.65
CA PRO A 68 -0.53 14.03 19.80
C PRO A 68 -1.78 14.27 20.65
N ASN A 69 -2.55 13.21 20.89
CA ASN A 69 -3.72 13.28 21.75
C ASN A 69 -3.32 13.84 23.13
N LYS A 70 -4.00 14.90 23.58
CA LYS A 70 -3.81 15.49 24.92
C LYS A 70 -4.43 14.65 26.04
N ILE A 71 -4.64 13.35 25.80
CA ILE A 71 -5.16 12.43 26.80
C ILE A 71 -3.97 12.05 27.68
N SER A 72 -3.82 12.75 28.80
CA SER A 72 -2.81 12.44 29.81
C SER A 72 -3.42 11.53 30.87
N ASP A 73 -3.11 10.24 30.80
CA ASP A 73 -3.32 9.31 31.90
C ASP A 73 -1.99 9.09 32.63
N LYS A 74 -1.80 9.84 33.72
CA LYS A 74 -0.60 9.76 34.57
C LYS A 74 -0.35 8.35 35.11
N SER A 75 -1.41 7.55 35.31
CA SER A 75 -1.30 6.17 35.78
C SER A 75 -0.70 5.28 34.69
N ASN A 76 -1.29 5.32 33.50
CA ASN A 76 -0.79 4.58 32.34
C ASN A 76 0.64 5.00 31.97
N ASP A 77 0.93 6.30 31.94
CA ASP A 77 2.27 6.83 31.68
C ASP A 77 3.32 6.26 32.64
N LYS A 78 2.98 6.16 33.94
CA LYS A 78 3.89 5.58 34.93
C LYS A 78 4.13 4.10 34.68
N ILE A 79 3.11 3.35 34.28
CA ILE A 79 3.20 1.92 33.94
C ILE A 79 4.07 1.73 32.70
N VAL A 80 3.77 2.43 31.60
CA VAL A 80 4.53 2.36 30.34
C VAL A 80 5.99 2.71 30.58
N ARG A 81 6.27 3.84 31.25
CA ARG A 81 7.64 4.24 31.57
C ARG A 81 8.37 3.22 32.46
N LYS A 82 7.66 2.52 33.35
CA LYS A 82 8.26 1.44 34.16
C LYS A 82 8.61 0.23 33.29
N ILE A 83 7.71 -0.20 32.41
CA ILE A 83 7.91 -1.34 31.51
C ILE A 83 9.07 -1.07 30.56
N VAL A 84 9.08 0.08 29.88
CA VAL A 84 10.14 0.45 28.93
C VAL A 84 11.49 0.50 29.63
N ARG A 85 11.58 1.12 30.82
CA ARG A 85 12.84 1.13 31.58
C ARG A 85 13.29 -0.28 31.98
N LYS A 86 12.37 -1.17 32.33
CA LYS A 86 12.70 -2.56 32.66
C LYS A 86 13.22 -3.30 31.42
N PHE A 87 12.57 -3.13 30.28
CA PHE A 87 13.00 -3.70 29.01
C PHE A 87 14.41 -3.24 28.63
N LEU A 88 14.67 -1.93 28.65
CA LEU A 88 15.98 -1.36 28.28
C LEU A 88 17.10 -1.72 29.27
N LYS A 89 16.78 -1.92 30.56
CA LYS A 89 17.78 -2.33 31.56
C LYS A 89 18.12 -3.82 31.49
N ASN A 90 17.19 -4.64 30.99
CA ASN A 90 17.41 -6.06 30.85
C ASN A 90 18.21 -6.30 29.56
N LYS A 91 19.48 -6.71 29.71
CA LYS A 91 20.20 -7.27 28.57
C LYS A 91 19.48 -8.55 28.12
N PRO A 92 19.32 -8.79 26.81
CA PRO A 92 18.82 -10.07 26.34
C PRO A 92 19.72 -11.18 26.91
N THR A 93 19.12 -12.11 27.64
CA THR A 93 19.79 -13.25 28.28
C THR A 93 19.97 -14.43 27.31
N THR A 94 19.48 -14.31 26.09
CA THR A 94 19.60 -15.34 25.07
C THR A 94 21.03 -15.35 24.56
N THR A 95 21.78 -16.37 24.93
CA THR A 95 22.95 -16.80 24.15
C THR A 95 22.42 -17.24 22.80
N ILE A 96 22.69 -16.46 21.76
CA ILE A 96 22.35 -16.82 20.39
C ILE A 96 23.55 -17.59 19.86
N ASP A 97 23.33 -18.83 19.44
CA ASP A 97 24.39 -19.61 18.80
C ASP A 97 24.80 -18.93 17.49
N PRO A 98 26.10 -18.95 17.14
CA PRO A 98 26.56 -18.46 15.85
C PRO A 98 25.84 -19.18 14.71
N CYS A 99 25.48 -18.44 13.66
CA CYS A 99 24.85 -18.98 12.47
C CYS A 99 25.77 -20.02 11.79
N ASN A 100 25.19 -21.13 11.35
CA ASN A 100 25.90 -22.18 10.60
C ASN A 100 26.07 -21.75 9.13
N PRO A 101 27.21 -22.02 8.47
CA PRO A 101 27.36 -21.88 7.03
C PRO A 101 26.18 -22.39 6.18
N GLU A 102 25.54 -23.49 6.55
CA GLU A 102 24.37 -24.02 5.83
C GLU A 102 23.16 -23.07 5.91
N GLU A 103 22.89 -22.50 7.09
CA GLU A 103 21.82 -21.52 7.30
C GLU A 103 22.04 -20.27 6.44
N ILE A 104 23.29 -19.83 6.31
CA ILE A 104 23.67 -18.69 5.45
C ILE A 104 23.36 -19.01 3.98
N ILE A 105 23.70 -20.22 3.52
CA ILE A 105 23.43 -20.65 2.14
C ILE A 105 21.92 -20.71 1.88
N GLU A 106 21.13 -21.24 2.81
CA GLU A 106 19.67 -21.29 2.71
C GLU A 106 19.06 -19.89 2.70
N ALA A 107 19.52 -19.00 3.58
CA ALA A 107 19.07 -17.62 3.64
C ALA A 107 19.33 -16.89 2.31
N ILE A 108 20.51 -17.03 1.73
CA ILE A 108 20.85 -16.46 0.41
C ILE A 108 19.94 -17.03 -0.69
N LYS A 109 19.71 -18.35 -0.71
CA LYS A 109 18.81 -19.01 -1.68
C LYS A 109 17.37 -18.54 -1.55
N SER A 110 16.91 -18.22 -0.34
CA SER A 110 15.54 -17.74 -0.08
C SER A 110 15.29 -16.31 -0.59
N THR A 111 16.35 -15.57 -0.92
CA THR A 111 16.22 -14.18 -1.40
C THR A 111 15.63 -14.11 -2.82
N LYS A 112 14.81 -13.09 -3.08
CA LYS A 112 14.20 -12.85 -4.39
C LYS A 112 15.15 -12.03 -5.27
N LYS A 113 15.54 -12.55 -6.44
CA LYS A 113 16.51 -11.92 -7.36
C LYS A 113 16.13 -10.49 -7.82
N LYS A 114 14.83 -10.21 -7.98
CA LYS A 114 14.33 -8.92 -8.52
C LYS A 114 13.99 -7.88 -7.43
N LYS A 115 14.74 -7.88 -6.33
CA LYS A 115 14.62 -6.84 -5.30
C LYS A 115 15.58 -5.71 -5.61
N THR A 116 15.15 -4.49 -5.29
CA THR A 116 16.02 -3.33 -5.36
C THR A 116 17.19 -3.50 -4.38
N PRO A 117 18.41 -3.15 -4.77
CA PRO A 117 19.56 -3.10 -3.87
C PRO A 117 19.33 -2.22 -2.64
N GLY A 118 20.09 -2.49 -1.59
CA GLY A 118 20.21 -1.57 -0.47
C GLY A 118 21.04 -0.33 -0.83
N GLU A 119 21.36 0.46 0.18
CA GLU A 119 22.26 1.61 0.06
C GLU A 119 23.67 1.21 -0.42
N ASP A 120 24.07 -0.05 -0.17
CA ASP A 120 25.31 -0.65 -0.63
C ASP A 120 25.36 -0.96 -2.13
N GLY A 121 24.22 -0.88 -2.84
CA GLY A 121 24.13 -1.19 -4.26
C GLY A 121 24.28 -2.67 -4.63
N ILE A 122 24.35 -3.58 -3.65
CA ILE A 122 24.51 -5.01 -3.89
C ILE A 122 23.15 -5.64 -4.20
N THR A 123 23.04 -6.29 -5.36
CA THR A 123 21.80 -6.95 -5.78
C THR A 123 21.71 -8.38 -5.22
N ASN A 124 20.49 -8.88 -4.99
CA ASN A 124 20.28 -10.29 -4.65
C ASN A 124 20.77 -11.25 -5.74
N GLU A 125 20.78 -10.82 -7.00
CA GLU A 125 21.33 -11.60 -8.09
C GLU A 125 22.83 -11.84 -7.94
N MET A 126 23.59 -10.84 -7.49
CA MET A 126 25.02 -10.95 -7.19
C MET A 126 25.30 -11.92 -6.04
N LEU A 127 24.42 -11.98 -5.03
CA LEU A 127 24.55 -12.91 -3.90
C LEU A 127 24.27 -14.36 -4.29
N THR A 128 23.36 -14.57 -5.24
CA THR A 128 22.92 -15.92 -5.66
C THR A 128 23.74 -16.51 -6.83
N SER A 129 24.49 -15.68 -7.54
CA SER A 129 25.34 -16.13 -8.65
C SER A 129 26.61 -16.79 -8.11
N PRO A 130 27.04 -17.95 -8.65
CA PRO A 130 28.33 -18.52 -8.27
C PRO A 130 29.44 -17.52 -8.61
N ILE A 131 30.25 -17.18 -7.61
CA ILE A 131 31.46 -16.36 -7.81
C ILE A 131 32.41 -17.20 -8.68
N ASN A 132 32.54 -16.85 -9.95
CA ASN A 132 33.50 -17.47 -10.84
C ASN A 132 34.88 -16.92 -10.49
N TRP A 133 35.58 -17.56 -9.55
CA TRP A 133 37.00 -17.34 -9.31
C TRP A 133 37.75 -17.90 -10.52
N GLY A 134 37.90 -17.07 -11.56
CA GLY A 134 38.61 -17.44 -12.78
C GLY A 134 39.98 -18.03 -12.44
N GLY A 135 40.25 -19.22 -12.98
CA GLY A 135 41.60 -19.76 -13.10
C GLY A 135 42.36 -19.14 -14.26
#